data_AF-A0A2V6MTZ7-F1
#
_entry.id   AF-A0A2V6MTZ7-F1
#
_cell.length_a   1.000
_cell.length_b   1.000
_cell.length_c   1.000
_cell.angle_alpha   90.00
_cell.angle_beta   90.00
_cell.angle_gamma   90.00
#
_symmetry.space_group_name_H-M   'P 1'
#
loop_
_entity.id
_entity.type
_entity.pdbx_description
1 polymer ?
#
loop_
_entity_poly.entity_id
_entity_poly.type
_entity_poly.pdbx_seq_one_letter_code
_entity_poly.pdbx_strand_id
1 'polypeptide(L)'
;MRYLLTTIGFAFLFAAPIFAREESLLARITVYWPGEGQLRACSNGVRLRAGHCAVDPKRIPFGSHVLFPDAACIAIDSGPAVVSRKAARVTGRTVAQRNAVVIDRFFESRAAALAWERSNPHFMTVRVVPAGSQDDPKESPPEVAKDQTSIAALPKMKNFEAPIDANGAALSRPNDSVTRAGRRRAL
;
A
#
# COMPACT_ATOMS: atom_id res chain seq x y z
N MET A 1 -50.07 4.82 42.50
CA MET A 1 -49.04 5.69 41.89
C MET A 1 -47.65 5.24 42.31
N ARG A 2 -47.13 4.23 41.63
CA ARG A 2 -45.74 3.71 41.60
C ARG A 2 -45.74 2.84 40.33
N TYR A 3 -44.62 2.71 39.61
CA TYR A 3 -44.49 1.99 38.33
C TYR A 3 -44.81 2.74 37.01
N LEU A 4 -44.81 4.08 36.97
CA LEU A 4 -44.90 4.82 35.69
C LEU A 4 -43.67 5.67 35.34
N LEU A 5 -42.53 5.45 36.00
CA LEU A 5 -41.30 6.25 35.79
C LEU A 5 -40.07 5.38 35.44
N THR A 6 -40.25 4.15 35.00
CA THR A 6 -39.14 3.20 34.74
C THR A 6 -39.05 2.73 33.28
N THR A 7 -39.68 3.41 32.32
CA THR A 7 -39.67 2.96 30.91
C THR A 7 -39.04 3.94 29.91
N ILE A 8 -38.65 5.15 30.30
CA ILE A 8 -38.09 6.15 29.36
C ILE A 8 -36.54 6.22 29.43
N GLY A 9 -35.91 5.65 30.46
CA GLY A 9 -34.46 5.74 30.67
C GLY A 9 -33.60 4.69 29.96
N PHE A 10 -34.18 3.74 29.21
CA PHE A 10 -33.43 2.59 28.66
C PHE A 10 -33.33 2.55 27.13
N ALA A 11 -33.88 3.54 26.41
CA ALA A 11 -33.85 3.55 24.94
C ALA A 11 -32.60 4.25 24.35
N PHE A 12 -31.73 4.84 25.17
CA PHE A 12 -30.56 5.62 24.70
C PHE A 12 -29.20 4.88 24.83
N LEU A 13 -29.18 3.57 25.10
CA LEU A 13 -27.94 2.84 25.41
C LEU A 13 -27.28 2.09 24.24
N PHE A 14 -27.80 2.18 23.01
CA PHE A 14 -27.26 1.41 21.87
C PHE A 14 -27.17 2.18 20.55
N ALA A 15 -26.90 3.48 20.60
CA ALA A 15 -26.36 4.17 19.43
C ALA A 15 -24.83 4.18 19.54
N ALA A 16 -24.18 3.05 19.23
CA ALA A 16 -22.77 3.08 18.92
C ALA A 16 -22.63 3.96 17.67
N PRO A 17 -21.88 5.06 17.69
CA PRO A 17 -21.57 5.72 16.45
C PRO A 17 -20.59 4.80 15.73
N ILE A 18 -21.09 4.02 14.78
CA ILE A 18 -20.27 3.47 13.71
C ILE A 18 -19.88 4.69 12.87
N PHE A 19 -18.95 5.49 13.40
CA PHE A 19 -18.31 6.53 12.63
C PHE A 19 -17.49 5.80 11.58
N ALA A 20 -18.11 5.57 10.43
CA ALA A 20 -17.46 5.40 9.14
C ALA A 20 -16.73 6.71 8.73
N ARG A 21 -16.04 7.33 9.69
CA ARG A 21 -15.35 8.58 9.50
C ARG A 21 -14.00 8.23 8.91
N GLU A 22 -13.81 8.68 7.68
CA GLU A 22 -12.50 8.69 7.08
C GLU A 22 -11.50 9.42 7.98
N GLU A 23 -10.44 8.72 8.37
CA GLU A 23 -9.46 9.20 9.33
C GLU A 23 -8.19 9.65 8.60
N SER A 24 -7.77 10.89 8.82
CA SER A 24 -6.47 11.38 8.34
C SER A 24 -5.39 11.08 9.38
N LEU A 25 -4.38 10.30 8.99
CA LEU A 25 -3.33 9.81 9.88
C LEU A 25 -1.94 10.22 9.37
N LEU A 26 -1.06 10.64 10.28
CA LEU A 26 0.37 10.74 9.97
C LEU A 26 0.99 9.35 10.02
N ALA A 27 1.59 8.94 8.90
CA ALA A 27 2.20 7.62 8.74
C ALA A 27 3.66 7.69 8.31
N ARG A 28 4.48 6.76 8.82
CA ARG A 28 5.81 6.43 8.29
C ARG A 28 5.65 5.31 7.27
N ILE A 29 5.95 5.60 6.00
CA ILE A 29 5.76 4.64 4.91
C ILE A 29 7.05 3.88 4.63
N THR A 30 7.06 2.59 4.93
CA THR A 30 8.12 1.69 4.49
C THR A 30 7.70 0.95 3.24
N VAL A 31 8.65 0.31 2.56
CA VAL A 31 8.38 -0.48 1.36
C VAL A 31 8.93 -1.89 1.52
N TYR A 32 8.22 -2.86 0.94
CA TYR A 32 8.66 -4.24 0.86
C TYR A 32 8.25 -4.87 -0.47
N TRP A 33 8.93 -5.95 -0.83
CA TRP A 33 8.75 -6.68 -2.08
C TRP A 33 9.02 -8.17 -1.85
N PRO A 34 8.53 -9.06 -2.73
CA PRO A 34 8.79 -10.49 -2.57
C PRO A 34 10.28 -10.80 -2.76
N GLY A 35 10.79 -11.79 -2.03
CA GLY A 35 12.12 -12.32 -2.30
C GLY A 35 12.21 -12.90 -3.72
N GLU A 36 13.40 -12.92 -4.31
CA GLU A 36 13.63 -13.52 -5.62
C GLU A 36 13.21 -15.01 -5.57
N GLY A 37 12.31 -15.43 -6.49
CA GLY A 37 11.71 -16.76 -6.49
C GLY A 37 10.58 -17.00 -5.48
N GLN A 38 10.19 -16.01 -4.68
CA GLN A 38 9.06 -16.12 -3.75
C GLN A 38 7.78 -15.54 -4.36
N LEU A 39 6.81 -16.40 -4.70
CA LEU A 39 5.49 -15.99 -5.19
C LEU A 39 4.59 -15.37 -4.11
N ARG A 40 4.97 -15.51 -2.83
CA ARG A 40 4.20 -15.09 -1.66
C ARG A 40 5.06 -14.24 -0.75
N ALA A 41 4.61 -13.05 -0.44
CA ALA A 41 5.23 -12.15 0.54
C ALA A 41 4.41 -12.01 1.84
N CYS A 42 3.18 -12.54 1.85
CA CYS A 42 2.27 -12.54 3.00
C CYS A 42 2.37 -13.86 3.79
N SER A 43 2.32 -13.78 5.12
CA SER A 43 2.28 -14.97 6.00
C SER A 43 0.94 -15.73 5.96
N ASN A 44 -0.14 -15.05 5.57
CA ASN A 44 -1.49 -15.62 5.46
C ASN A 44 -1.75 -16.37 4.14
N GLY A 45 -0.74 -16.51 3.27
CA GLY A 45 -0.86 -17.20 1.98
C GLY A 45 -1.57 -16.40 0.89
N VAL A 46 -2.06 -15.19 1.19
CA VAL A 46 -2.67 -14.29 0.19
C VAL A 46 -1.59 -13.84 -0.79
N ARG A 47 -1.94 -13.89 -2.08
CA ARG A 47 -1.05 -13.39 -3.14
C ARG A 47 -1.08 -11.86 -3.12
N LEU A 48 0.01 -11.27 -2.64
CA LEU A 48 0.18 -9.81 -2.68
C LEU A 48 0.32 -9.33 -4.13
N ARG A 49 -0.28 -8.17 -4.41
CA ARG A 49 -0.22 -7.46 -5.68
C ARG A 49 0.05 -6.00 -5.41
N ALA A 50 0.52 -5.26 -6.41
CA ALA A 50 0.57 -3.80 -6.31
C ALA A 50 -0.82 -3.26 -5.86
N GLY A 51 -0.82 -2.34 -4.89
CA GLY A 51 -2.05 -1.87 -4.24
C GLY A 51 -2.40 -2.58 -2.93
N HIS A 52 -1.55 -3.46 -2.42
CA HIS A 52 -1.68 -4.01 -1.07
C HIS A 52 -0.69 -3.35 -0.10
N CYS A 53 -1.06 -3.26 1.17
CA CYS A 53 -0.16 -2.79 2.22
C CYS A 53 -0.31 -3.57 3.53
N ALA A 54 0.77 -3.58 4.30
CA ALA A 54 0.80 -4.11 5.66
C ALA A 54 0.59 -3.01 6.69
N VAL A 55 -0.27 -3.25 7.67
CA VAL A 55 -0.65 -2.30 8.72
C VAL A 55 -0.63 -2.93 10.12
N ASP A 56 -0.76 -2.11 11.16
CA ASP A 56 -1.12 -2.57 12.50
C ASP A 56 -2.66 -2.68 12.59
N PRO A 57 -3.25 -3.89 12.65
CA PRO A 57 -4.70 -4.07 12.63
C PRO A 57 -5.43 -3.45 13.82
N LYS A 58 -4.72 -3.15 14.92
CA LYS A 58 -5.29 -2.44 16.07
C LYS A 58 -5.50 -0.95 15.80
N ARG A 59 -4.88 -0.40 14.75
CA ARG A 59 -4.94 1.01 14.38
C ARG A 59 -5.65 1.22 13.04
N ILE A 60 -5.38 0.35 12.08
CA ILE A 60 -6.03 0.35 10.76
C ILE A 60 -6.58 -1.06 10.56
N PRO A 61 -7.90 -1.27 10.67
CA PRO A 61 -8.50 -2.59 10.47
C PRO A 61 -8.19 -3.16 9.08
N PHE A 62 -8.02 -4.48 8.98
CA PHE A 62 -7.89 -5.13 7.67
C PHE A 62 -9.12 -4.87 6.79
N GLY A 63 -8.91 -4.79 5.48
CA GLY A 63 -9.89 -4.39 4.48
C GLY A 63 -10.04 -2.88 4.31
N SER A 64 -9.46 -2.06 5.20
CA SER A 64 -9.50 -0.60 5.04
C SER A 64 -8.71 -0.15 3.80
N HIS A 65 -9.22 0.86 3.11
CA HIS A 65 -8.50 1.54 2.03
C HIS A 65 -7.62 2.63 2.63
N VAL A 66 -6.32 2.56 2.34
CA VAL A 66 -5.32 3.56 2.69
C VAL A 66 -5.02 4.39 1.45
N LEU A 67 -5.46 5.64 1.46
CA LEU A 67 -5.23 6.60 0.38
C LEU A 67 -3.96 7.39 0.68
N PHE A 68 -2.93 7.12 -0.11
CA PHE A 68 -1.70 7.90 -0.20
C PHE A 68 -1.92 9.07 -1.16
N PRO A 69 -1.05 10.10 -1.13
CA PRO A 69 -1.09 11.17 -2.13
C PRO A 69 -0.96 10.69 -3.58
N ASP A 70 -0.26 9.56 -3.80
CA ASP A 70 0.07 9.04 -5.13
C ASP A 70 -0.69 7.76 -5.53
N ALA A 71 -1.34 7.07 -4.59
CA ALA A 71 -1.98 5.79 -4.84
C ALA A 71 -2.98 5.40 -3.74
N ALA A 72 -3.86 4.45 -4.02
CA ALA A 72 -4.64 3.76 -3.01
C ALA A 72 -4.08 2.35 -2.74
N CYS A 73 -4.14 1.89 -1.49
CA CYS A 73 -3.86 0.50 -1.15
C CYS A 73 -4.93 -0.09 -0.22
N ILE A 74 -5.04 -1.41 -0.20
CA ILE A 74 -5.91 -2.14 0.72
C ILE A 74 -5.05 -2.77 1.82
N ALA A 75 -5.46 -2.59 3.06
CA ALA A 75 -4.84 -3.16 4.24
C ALA A 75 -5.17 -4.66 4.37
N ILE A 76 -4.26 -5.54 3.95
CA ILE A 76 -4.51 -7.00 3.94
C ILE A 76 -3.43 -7.82 4.64
N ASP A 77 -2.36 -7.16 5.08
CA ASP A 77 -1.18 -7.80 5.66
C ASP A 77 -0.78 -7.11 6.96
N SER A 78 0.05 -7.78 7.76
CA SER A 78 0.68 -7.20 8.94
C SER A 78 2.04 -7.84 9.19
N GLY A 79 2.87 -7.16 9.97
CA GLY A 79 4.15 -7.71 10.37
C GLY A 79 4.72 -7.10 11.64
N PRO A 80 5.64 -7.78 12.34
CA PRO A 80 6.17 -7.31 13.62
C PRO A 80 6.81 -5.91 13.55
N ALA A 81 7.45 -5.56 12.43
CA ALA A 81 8.07 -4.24 12.25
C ALA A 81 7.02 -3.12 12.09
N VAL A 82 5.87 -3.44 11.52
CA VAL A 82 4.74 -2.52 11.34
C VAL A 82 4.08 -2.28 12.69
N VAL A 83 3.75 -3.36 13.42
CA VAL A 83 3.13 -3.29 14.75
C VAL A 83 4.03 -2.61 15.78
N SER A 84 5.33 -2.93 15.81
CA SER A 84 6.27 -2.29 16.75
C SER A 84 6.55 -0.82 16.42
N ARG A 85 6.18 -0.38 15.22
CA ARG A 85 6.43 0.97 14.68
C ARG A 85 7.89 1.40 14.77
N LYS A 86 8.83 0.44 14.71
CA LYS A 86 10.25 0.69 14.94
C LYS A 86 10.79 1.78 14.00
N ALA A 87 10.43 1.73 12.72
CA ALA A 87 10.85 2.72 11.74
C ALA A 87 10.44 4.15 12.13
N ALA A 88 9.18 4.35 12.55
CA ALA A 88 8.70 5.67 12.99
C ALA A 88 9.43 6.15 14.26
N ARG A 89 9.56 5.26 15.25
CA ARG A 89 10.21 5.59 16.53
C ARG A 89 11.67 5.98 16.40
N VAL A 90 12.41 5.31 15.52
CA VAL A 90 13.85 5.54 15.34
C VAL A 90 14.13 6.72 14.41
N THR A 91 13.39 6.84 13.31
CA THR A 91 13.66 7.87 12.28
C THR A 91 12.89 9.18 12.48
N GLY A 92 11.90 9.20 13.38
CA GLY A 92 11.06 10.36 13.64
C GLY A 92 11.80 11.48 14.38
N ARG A 93 11.81 12.67 13.78
CA ARG A 93 12.46 13.87 14.35
C ARG A 93 11.56 14.57 15.37
N THR A 94 10.24 14.51 15.17
CA THR A 94 9.25 15.10 16.09
C THR A 94 8.54 14.03 16.92
N VAL A 95 7.87 14.45 18.01
CA VAL A 95 7.01 13.55 18.81
C VAL A 95 5.90 12.96 17.94
N ALA A 96 5.26 13.78 17.08
CA ALA A 96 4.25 13.32 16.14
C ALA A 96 4.80 12.23 15.19
N GLN A 97 5.99 12.44 14.61
CA GLN A 97 6.63 11.44 13.75
C GLN A 97 7.00 10.15 14.50
N ARG A 98 7.51 10.24 15.73
CA ARG A 98 7.81 9.04 16.53
C ARG A 98 6.56 8.27 16.94
N ASN A 99 5.42 8.97 17.05
CA ASN A 99 4.12 8.39 17.35
C ASN A 99 3.32 7.97 16.12
N ALA A 100 3.77 8.32 14.91
CA ALA A 100 3.13 7.97 13.65
C ALA A 100 2.93 6.45 13.54
N VAL A 101 1.87 6.06 12.83
CA VAL A 101 1.66 4.67 12.43
C VAL A 101 2.72 4.27 11.41
N VAL A 102 3.04 2.99 11.31
CA VAL A 102 3.87 2.48 10.21
C VAL A 102 2.96 1.76 9.23
N ILE A 103 3.16 2.01 7.95
CA ILE A 103 2.47 1.31 6.85
C ILE A 103 3.57 0.80 5.93
N ASP A 104 3.60 -0.51 5.69
CA ASP A 104 4.56 -1.13 4.76
C ASP A 104 3.85 -1.31 3.41
N ARG A 105 4.24 -0.54 2.40
CA ARG A 105 3.64 -0.60 1.07
C ARG A 105 4.29 -1.72 0.25
N PHE A 106 3.47 -2.60 -0.31
CA PHE A 106 3.97 -3.68 -1.15
C PHE A 106 4.23 -3.20 -2.57
N PHE A 107 5.36 -3.63 -3.12
CA PHE A 107 5.72 -3.48 -4.52
C PHE A 107 6.09 -4.84 -5.10
N GLU A 108 5.72 -5.07 -6.36
CA GLU A 108 6.01 -6.34 -7.03
C GLU A 108 7.50 -6.54 -7.30
N SER A 109 8.25 -5.45 -7.46
CA SER A 109 9.69 -5.48 -7.70
C SER A 109 10.47 -4.60 -6.74
N ARG A 110 11.69 -5.06 -6.43
CA ARG A 110 12.67 -4.28 -5.67
C ARG A 110 12.97 -2.93 -6.32
N ALA A 111 13.08 -2.90 -7.64
CA ALA A 111 13.42 -1.69 -8.39
C ALA A 111 12.32 -0.63 -8.21
N ALA A 112 11.05 -1.00 -8.35
CA ALA A 112 9.92 -0.09 -8.15
C ALA A 112 9.84 0.42 -6.71
N ALA A 113 10.02 -0.47 -5.73
CA ALA A 113 10.03 -0.11 -4.31
C ALA A 113 11.08 0.96 -4.00
N LEU A 114 12.32 0.76 -4.48
CA LEU A 114 13.43 1.68 -4.23
C LEU A 114 13.30 2.98 -5.02
N ALA A 115 12.76 2.94 -6.24
CA ALA A 115 12.50 4.14 -7.03
C ALA A 115 11.44 5.02 -6.34
N TRP A 116 10.38 4.40 -5.82
CA TRP A 116 9.36 5.09 -5.04
C TRP A 116 9.92 5.66 -3.74
N GLU A 117 10.66 4.86 -2.96
CA GLU A 117 11.24 5.30 -1.68
C GLU A 117 12.15 6.52 -1.84
N ARG A 118 12.89 6.63 -2.95
CA ARG A 118 13.79 7.76 -3.21
C ARG A 118 13.06 9.04 -3.63
N SER A 119 11.90 8.92 -4.24
CA SER A 119 11.14 10.05 -4.79
C SER A 119 10.04 10.58 -3.86
N ASN A 120 9.77 9.88 -2.75
CA ASN A 120 8.65 10.18 -1.86
C ASN A 120 9.11 10.49 -0.42
N PRO A 121 8.39 11.36 0.31
CA PRO A 121 8.68 11.61 1.71
C PRO A 121 8.36 10.36 2.54
N HIS A 122 9.26 10.03 3.47
CA HIS A 122 9.09 8.87 4.34
C HIS A 122 7.95 9.01 5.36
N PHE A 123 7.60 10.24 5.72
CA PHE A 123 6.47 10.58 6.57
C PHE A 123 5.46 11.37 5.74
N MET A 124 4.22 10.91 5.70
CA MET A 124 3.15 11.57 4.97
C MET A 124 1.81 11.37 5.67
N THR A 125 0.87 12.27 5.40
CA THR A 125 -0.53 12.10 5.81
C THR A 125 -1.23 11.18 4.82
N VAL A 126 -1.91 10.17 5.34
CA VAL A 126 -2.75 9.24 4.57
C VAL A 126 -4.19 9.36 5.06
N ARG A 127 -5.16 9.06 4.19
CA ARG A 127 -6.56 8.91 4.58
C ARG A 127 -6.91 7.43 4.68
N VAL A 128 -7.65 7.05 5.71
CA VAL A 128 -8.09 5.67 5.93
C VAL A 128 -9.60 5.61 5.86
N VAL A 129 -10.10 4.83 4.91
CA VAL A 129 -11.53 4.56 4.70
C VAL A 129 -11.81 3.12 5.17
N PRO A 130 -12.62 2.92 6.23
CA PRO A 130 -12.96 1.60 6.73
C PRO A 130 -13.62 0.70 5.66
N ALA A 131 -13.40 -0.61 5.76
CA ALA A 131 -14.10 -1.58 4.92
C ALA A 131 -15.62 -1.43 5.06
N GLY A 132 -16.34 -1.29 3.95
CA GLY A 132 -17.81 -1.13 3.94
C GLY A 132 -18.33 0.30 4.09
N SER A 133 -17.45 1.31 4.08
CA SER A 133 -17.85 2.73 4.09
C SER A 133 -17.77 3.42 2.72
N GLN A 134 -17.51 2.66 1.65
CA GLN A 134 -17.61 3.22 0.30
C GLN A 134 -19.08 3.31 -0.10
N ASP A 135 -19.64 4.51 -0.04
CA ASP A 135 -20.50 4.95 -1.13
C ASP A 135 -19.58 5.08 -2.35
N ASP A 136 -19.72 4.17 -3.31
CA ASP A 136 -18.91 4.12 -4.53
C ASP A 136 -18.77 5.53 -5.13
N PRO A 137 -17.56 6.06 -5.37
CA PRO A 137 -17.40 7.16 -6.30
C PRO A 137 -17.84 6.61 -7.65
N LYS A 138 -19.04 7.00 -8.10
CA LYS A 138 -19.50 6.75 -9.47
C LYS A 138 -18.40 7.20 -10.42
N GLU A 139 -17.70 6.24 -10.98
CA GLU A 139 -16.86 6.39 -12.14
C GLU A 139 -17.75 6.92 -13.25
N SER A 140 -17.76 8.25 -13.43
CA SER A 140 -18.33 8.85 -14.62
C SER A 140 -17.50 8.36 -15.82
N PRO A 141 -18.12 7.73 -16.84
CA PRO A 141 -17.40 7.27 -18.02
C PRO A 141 -16.60 8.41 -18.66
N PRO A 142 -15.44 8.13 -19.30
CA PRO A 142 -14.67 9.17 -19.96
C PRO A 142 -15.50 9.73 -21.11
N GLU A 143 -15.81 11.01 -21.03
CA GLU A 143 -16.39 11.79 -22.10
C GLU A 143 -15.39 11.82 -23.27
N VAL A 144 -15.78 11.16 -24.37
CA VAL A 144 -15.01 11.04 -25.60
C VAL A 144 -14.94 12.41 -26.27
N ALA A 145 -13.88 13.16 -26.00
CA ALA A 145 -13.50 14.30 -26.83
C ALA A 145 -12.90 13.78 -28.15
N LYS A 146 -13.74 13.78 -29.18
CA LYS A 146 -13.30 13.73 -30.58
C LYS A 146 -12.58 15.03 -30.89
N ASP A 147 -11.31 14.96 -31.27
CA ASP A 147 -10.77 15.97 -32.18
C ASP A 147 -9.94 15.28 -33.27
N GLN A 148 -10.33 15.58 -34.50
CA GLN A 148 -9.78 15.08 -35.74
C GLN A 148 -8.79 16.12 -36.23
N THR A 149 -7.51 15.78 -36.29
CA THR A 149 -6.60 16.50 -37.18
C THR A 149 -5.78 15.48 -37.96
N SER A 150 -6.20 15.32 -39.20
CA SER A 150 -5.53 14.65 -40.30
C SER A 150 -4.17 15.26 -40.60
N ILE A 151 -3.12 14.44 -40.64
CA ILE A 151 -1.96 14.69 -41.51
C ILE A 151 -1.52 13.35 -42.12
N ALA A 152 -1.32 13.38 -43.43
CA ALA A 152 -1.16 12.26 -44.33
C ALA A 152 0.20 11.54 -44.23
N ALA A 153 0.15 10.23 -44.49
CA ALA A 153 1.06 9.37 -45.26
C ALA A 153 2.61 9.42 -45.11
N LEU A 154 3.13 8.30 -44.55
CA LEU A 154 4.33 7.47 -44.89
C LEU A 154 5.76 8.08 -44.89
N PRO A 155 6.84 7.30 -44.58
CA PRO A 155 6.99 5.87 -44.92
C PRO A 155 7.53 4.92 -43.84
N LYS A 156 7.39 3.63 -44.18
CA LYS A 156 7.82 2.42 -43.47
C LYS A 156 9.35 2.23 -43.59
N MET A 157 10.05 2.12 -42.46
CA MET A 157 11.44 1.63 -42.38
C MET A 157 11.49 0.59 -41.24
N LYS A 158 11.61 -0.69 -41.61
CA LYS A 158 12.84 -1.51 -41.62
C LYS A 158 13.23 -2.01 -40.22
N ASN A 159 13.13 -3.34 -40.11
CA ASN A 159 13.54 -4.21 -39.01
C ASN A 159 14.81 -3.75 -38.29
N PHE A 160 14.76 -3.70 -36.97
CA PHE A 160 15.96 -3.71 -36.13
C PHE A 160 16.10 -5.10 -35.51
N GLU A 161 17.02 -5.86 -36.08
CA GLU A 161 17.59 -7.09 -35.55
C GLU A 161 18.21 -6.82 -34.17
N ALA A 162 18.12 -7.80 -33.26
CA ALA A 162 18.77 -7.77 -31.96
C ALA A 162 20.30 -7.88 -32.09
N PRO A 163 21.11 -7.18 -31.26
CA PRO A 163 22.54 -7.46 -31.18
C PRO A 163 22.76 -8.79 -30.44
N ILE A 164 23.28 -9.76 -31.18
CA ILE A 164 23.92 -10.98 -30.70
C ILE A 164 25.40 -10.67 -30.48
N ASP A 165 25.85 -10.73 -29.22
CA ASP A 165 27.27 -10.66 -28.91
C ASP A 165 27.85 -12.08 -28.71
N ALA A 166 28.93 -12.31 -29.45
CA ALA A 166 29.71 -13.53 -29.49
C ALA A 166 30.57 -13.65 -28.21
N ASN A 167 30.11 -14.46 -27.25
CA ASN A 167 30.96 -15.17 -26.29
C ASN A 167 30.14 -16.26 -25.60
N GLY A 168 30.07 -17.43 -26.23
CA GLY A 168 29.52 -18.64 -25.61
C GLY A 168 30.42 -19.10 -24.45
N ALA A 169 30.00 -18.84 -23.22
CA ALA A 169 30.47 -19.56 -22.04
C ALA A 169 29.38 -19.57 -20.95
N ALA A 170 28.86 -20.77 -20.67
CA ALA A 170 28.10 -21.09 -19.48
C ALA A 170 29.05 -21.66 -18.40
N LEU A 171 28.54 -21.69 -17.14
CA LEU A 171 29.11 -22.24 -15.89
C LEU A 171 29.88 -21.19 -15.07
N SER A 172 29.64 -20.95 -13.77
CA SER A 172 28.88 -21.66 -12.73
C SER A 172 28.76 -20.75 -11.50
N ARG A 173 27.59 -20.73 -10.84
CA ARG A 173 27.44 -20.42 -9.41
C ARG A 173 27.21 -21.75 -8.69
N PRO A 174 27.78 -21.99 -7.50
CA PRO A 174 26.99 -21.63 -6.31
C PRO A 174 27.83 -21.26 -5.07
N ASN A 175 27.35 -20.33 -4.24
CA ASN A 175 26.91 -20.68 -2.89
C ASN A 175 26.33 -19.49 -2.11
N ASP A 176 25.16 -19.78 -1.53
CA ASP A 176 24.65 -19.35 -0.24
C ASP A 176 24.34 -17.87 -0.02
N SER A 177 23.18 -17.44 -0.51
CA SER A 177 22.46 -16.32 0.09
C SER A 177 21.09 -16.78 0.59
N VAL A 178 20.98 -16.81 1.91
CA VAL A 178 19.75 -16.96 2.70
C VAL A 178 18.58 -16.20 2.07
N THR A 179 17.62 -16.95 1.53
CA THR A 179 16.38 -16.43 0.92
C THR A 179 15.41 -15.96 2.00
N ARG A 180 15.50 -14.67 2.34
CA ARG A 180 14.53 -13.98 3.19
C ARG A 180 13.93 -12.82 2.42
N ALA A 181 12.61 -12.63 2.51
CA ALA A 181 11.91 -11.46 1.99
C ALA A 181 12.73 -10.19 2.25
N GLY A 182 13.03 -9.46 1.17
CA GLY A 182 13.98 -8.37 1.19
C GLY A 182 13.36 -7.11 1.79
N ARG A 183 13.64 -6.84 3.06
CA ARG A 183 13.39 -5.53 3.67
C ARG A 183 14.70 -4.77 3.75
N ARG A 184 14.79 -3.57 3.18
CA ARG A 184 15.91 -2.67 3.48
C ARG A 184 15.78 -2.30 4.96
N ARG A 185 16.77 -2.64 5.78
CA ARG A 185 16.84 -2.13 7.16
C ARG A 185 16.89 -0.61 7.07
N ALA A 186 15.76 0.05 7.28
CA ALA A 186 15.77 1.43 7.73
C ALA A 186 16.41 1.40 9.11
N LEU A 187 17.59 2.01 9.20
CA LEU A 187 18.38 2.17 10.42
C LEU A 187 17.52 2.82 11.52
#